data_AF-A0A1S1ES87-F1
#
_entry.id   AF-A0A1S1ES87-F1
#
_cell.length_a   1.000
_cell.length_b   1.000
_cell.length_c   1.000
_cell.angle_alpha   90.00
_cell.angle_beta   90.00
_cell.angle_gamma   90.00
#
_symmetry.space_group_name_H-M   'P 1'
#
loop_
_entity.id
_entity.type
_entity.pdbx_description
1 polymer ?
#
loop_
_entity_poly.entity_id
_entity_poly.type
_entity_poly.pdbx_seq_one_letter_code
_entity_poly.pdbx_strand_id
1 'polypeptide(L)'
;MFFEPSDWAAAHLCATILSDEMQRPEPVRAAIIAQINSMMDSLLTTEGARRRLRIELQRADATKNIDDNTQAAILLMEKYKNDLTG
;
A
#
# COMPACT_ATOMS: atom_id res chain seq x y z
N MET A 1 -18.53 5.66 -4.03
CA MET A 1 -17.99 4.34 -4.37
C MET A 1 -16.49 4.53 -4.56
N PHE A 2 -15.64 3.81 -3.83
CA PHE A 2 -14.18 4.01 -3.89
C PHE A 2 -13.52 3.39 -5.13
N PHE A 3 -14.20 2.42 -5.76
CA PHE A 3 -13.75 1.77 -6.99
C PHE A 3 -14.44 2.38 -8.21
N GLU A 4 -13.65 2.55 -9.27
CA GLU A 4 -14.09 2.96 -10.58
C GLU A 4 -14.38 1.76 -11.48
N PRO A 5 -15.11 1.93 -12.59
CA PRO A 5 -15.36 0.85 -13.56
C PRO A 5 -14.07 0.17 -14.07
N SER A 6 -12.97 0.91 -14.16
CA SER A 6 -11.64 0.40 -14.52
C SER A 6 -11.10 -0.63 -13.53
N ASP A 7 -11.37 -0.46 -12.23
CA ASP A 7 -10.93 -1.40 -11.20
C ASP A 7 -11.64 -2.75 -11.33
N TRP A 8 -12.92 -2.73 -11.70
CA TRP A 8 -13.68 -3.96 -11.98
C TRP A 8 -13.14 -4.69 -13.21
N ALA A 9 -12.76 -3.96 -14.25
CA ALA A 9 -12.11 -4.55 -15.41
C ALA A 9 -10.75 -5.17 -15.05
N ALA A 10 -9.96 -4.50 -14.20
CA ALA A 10 -8.70 -5.03 -13.70
C ALA A 10 -8.89 -6.26 -12.81
N ALA A 11 -9.91 -6.27 -11.95
CA ALA A 11 -10.26 -7.41 -11.10
C ALA A 11 -10.69 -8.62 -11.94
N HIS A 12 -11.51 -8.40 -12.97
CA HIS A 12 -11.90 -9.43 -13.91
C HIS A 12 -10.68 -10.02 -14.62
N LEU A 13 -9.80 -9.17 -15.17
CA LEU A 13 -8.56 -9.62 -15.81
C LEU A 13 -7.70 -10.45 -14.85
N CYS A 14 -7.51 -9.99 -13.61
CA CYS A 14 -6.77 -10.71 -12.58
C CYS A 14 -7.34 -12.12 -12.34
N ALA A 15 -8.67 -12.22 -12.19
CA ALA A 15 -9.36 -13.48 -11.95
C ALA A 15 -9.29 -14.43 -13.15
N THR A 16 -9.37 -13.89 -14.37
CA THR A 16 -9.22 -14.68 -15.61
C THR A 16 -7.82 -15.28 -15.70
N ILE A 17 -6.76 -14.47 -15.54
CA ILE A 17 -5.37 -14.95 -15.61
C ILE A 17 -5.10 -16.02 -14.54
N LEU A 18 -5.60 -15.81 -13.31
CA LEU A 18 -5.47 -16.81 -12.24
C LEU A 18 -6.18 -18.12 -12.61
N SER A 19 -7.41 -18.03 -13.14
CA SER A 19 -8.19 -19.21 -13.53
C SER A 19 -7.51 -20.00 -14.65
N ASP A 20 -7.02 -19.30 -15.68
CA ASP A 20 -6.31 -19.91 -16.81
C ASP A 20 -5.03 -20.61 -16.34
N GLU A 21 -4.26 -19.97 -15.44
CA GLU A 21 -3.03 -20.55 -14.91
C GLU A 21 -3.29 -21.78 -14.03
N MET A 22 -4.42 -21.82 -13.30
CA MET A 22 -4.82 -22.97 -12.50
C MET A 22 -5.36 -24.15 -13.32
N GLN A 23 -5.90 -23.89 -14.51
CA GLN A 23 -6.46 -24.92 -15.40
C GLN A 23 -5.44 -25.47 -16.40
N ARG A 24 -4.24 -24.89 -16.43
CA ARG A 24 -3.19 -25.27 -17.38
C ARG A 24 -2.66 -26.67 -17.08
N PRO A 25 -2.36 -27.49 -18.11
CA PRO A 25 -1.86 -28.86 -17.92
C PRO A 25 -0.40 -28.90 -17.42
N GLU A 26 0.38 -27.86 -17.67
CA GLU A 26 1.76 -27.79 -17.20
C GLU A 26 1.87 -27.13 -15.81
N PRO A 27 3.00 -27.27 -15.11
CA PRO A 27 3.18 -26.67 -13.79
C PRO A 27 2.97 -25.14 -13.78
N VAL A 28 2.44 -24.68 -12.65
CA VAL A 28 2.21 -23.25 -12.37
C VAL A 28 3.52 -22.47 -12.44
N ARG A 29 3.50 -21.37 -13.18
CA ARG A 29 4.64 -20.48 -13.37
C ARG A 29 4.71 -19.50 -12.22
N ALA A 30 5.77 -19.58 -11.42
CA ALA A 30 5.99 -18.69 -10.28
C ALA A 30 5.92 -17.20 -10.65
N ALA A 31 6.41 -16.82 -11.84
CA ALA A 31 6.37 -15.44 -12.32
C ALA A 31 4.94 -14.91 -12.51
N ILE A 32 4.01 -15.74 -12.99
CA ILE A 32 2.60 -15.36 -13.18
C ILE A 32 1.93 -15.19 -11.82
N ILE A 33 2.20 -16.07 -10.86
CA ILE A 33 1.68 -15.96 -9.50
C ILE A 33 2.17 -14.67 -8.81
N ALA A 34 3.44 -14.30 -9.00
CA ALA A 34 3.97 -13.03 -8.48
C ALA A 34 3.22 -11.83 -9.07
N GLN A 35 2.92 -11.86 -10.38
CA GLN A 35 2.16 -10.81 -11.04
C GLN A 35 0.71 -10.73 -10.53
N ILE A 36 0.04 -11.88 -10.37
CA ILE A 36 -1.32 -11.94 -9.82
C ILE A 36 -1.36 -11.36 -8.41
N ASN A 37 -0.38 -11.70 -7.55
CA ASN A 37 -0.28 -11.12 -6.21
C ASN A 37 -0.10 -9.59 -6.24
N SER A 38 0.68 -9.07 -7.19
CA SER A 38 0.83 -7.61 -7.39
C SER A 38 -0.48 -6.94 -7.81
N MET A 39 -1.24 -7.57 -8.72
CA MET A 39 -2.55 -7.09 -9.14
C MET A 39 -3.56 -7.08 -7.98
N MET A 40 -3.60 -8.17 -7.20
CA MET A 40 -4.46 -8.28 -6.01
C MET A 40 -4.10 -7.27 -4.92
N ASP A 41 -2.81 -7.01 -4.71
CA ASP A 41 -2.33 -5.99 -3.78
C ASP A 41 -2.79 -4.58 -4.22
N SER A 42 -2.75 -4.29 -5.53
CA SER A 42 -3.22 -3.01 -6.08
C SER A 42 -4.73 -2.80 -5.88
N LEU A 43 -5.51 -3.88 -5.95
CA LEU A 43 -6.96 -3.85 -5.74
C LEU A 43 -7.36 -3.97 -4.25
N LEU A 44 -6.39 -4.00 -3.33
CA LEU A 44 -6.60 -4.14 -1.88
C LEU A 44 -7.38 -5.41 -1.50
N THR A 45 -7.33 -6.47 -2.31
CA THR A 45 -8.09 -7.70 -2.04
C THR A 45 -7.39 -8.62 -1.04
N THR A 46 -6.08 -8.45 -0.83
CA THR A 46 -5.32 -9.20 0.17
C THR A 46 -5.42 -8.57 1.56
N GLU A 47 -5.43 -9.40 2.61
CA GLU A 47 -5.36 -8.92 4.00
C GLU A 47 -4.07 -8.12 4.26
N GLY A 48 -2.96 -8.50 3.60
CA GLY A 48 -1.69 -7.80 3.69
C GLY A 48 -1.78 -6.37 3.17
N ALA A 49 -2.36 -6.17 1.99
CA ALA A 49 -2.56 -4.85 1.40
C ALA A 49 -3.47 -3.97 2.28
N ARG A 50 -4.60 -4.51 2.76
CA ARG A 50 -5.50 -3.78 3.68
C ARG A 50 -4.82 -3.38 4.98
N ARG A 51 -4.01 -4.26 5.57
CA ARG A 51 -3.29 -3.95 6.82
C ARG A 51 -2.22 -2.89 6.63
N ARG A 52 -1.46 -2.94 5.52
CA ARG A 52 -0.45 -1.92 5.19
C ARG A 52 -1.10 -0.54 5.00
N LEU A 53 -2.15 -0.47 4.18
CA LEU A 53 -2.89 0.77 3.97
C LEU A 53 -3.43 1.34 5.29
N ARG A 54 -3.98 0.48 6.16
CA ARG A 54 -4.45 0.92 7.48
C ARG A 54 -3.32 1.54 8.32
N ILE A 55 -2.13 0.94 8.33
CA ILE A 55 -0.98 1.48 9.07
C ILE A 55 -0.54 2.82 8.46
N GLU A 56 -0.52 2.94 7.13
CA GLU A 56 -0.15 4.17 6.44
C GLU A 56 -1.13 5.31 6.74
N LEU A 57 -2.44 5.02 6.73
CA LEU A 57 -3.47 5.99 7.13
C LEU A 57 -3.33 6.40 8.59
N GLN A 58 -3.13 5.44 9.50
CA GLN A 58 -2.90 5.74 10.93
C GLN A 58 -1.65 6.61 11.14
N ARG A 59 -0.58 6.37 10.38
CA ARG A 59 0.63 7.20 10.39
C ARG A 59 0.35 8.60 9.85
N ALA A 60 -0.35 8.72 8.73
CA ALA A 60 -0.71 10.00 8.13
C ALA A 60 -1.61 10.85 9.07
N ASP A 61 -2.56 10.22 9.74
CA ASP A 61 -3.42 10.87 10.74
C ASP A 61 -2.62 11.31 11.97
N ALA A 62 -1.67 10.49 12.44
CA ALA A 62 -0.78 10.88 13.53
C ALA A 62 0.08 12.11 13.16
N THR A 63 0.53 12.22 11.91
CA THR A 63 1.28 13.39 11.42
C THR A 63 0.40 14.63 11.23
N LYS A 64 -0.83 14.47 10.73
CA LYS A 64 -1.77 15.59 10.56
C LYS A 64 -2.23 16.19 11.89
N ASN A 65 -2.33 15.37 12.94
CA ASN A 65 -2.79 15.79 14.26
C ASN A 65 -1.65 16.20 15.22
N ILE A 66 -0.46 16.49 14.70
CA ILE A 66 0.59 17.11 15.52
C ILE A 66 0.13 18.54 15.80
N ASP A 67 -0.15 18.84 17.07
CA ASP A 67 -0.55 20.19 17.47
C ASP A 67 0.54 21.22 17.14
N ASP A 68 0.13 22.47 16.91
CA ASP A 68 1.04 23.55 16.50
C ASP A 68 2.17 23.76 17.52
N ASN A 69 1.91 23.50 18.80
CA ASN A 69 2.89 23.59 19.89
C ASN A 69 3.97 22.50 19.80
N THR A 70 3.60 21.28 19.42
CA THR A 70 4.50 20.13 19.26
C THR A 70 5.32 20.30 17.99
N GLN A 71 4.73 20.82 16.90
CA GLN A 71 5.52 21.19 15.72
C GLN A 71 6.55 22.29 16.04
N ALA A 72 6.16 23.32 16.79
CA ALA A 72 7.08 24.36 17.23
C ALA A 72 8.21 23.81 18.12
N ALA A 73 7.90 22.87 19.02
CA ALA A 73 8.91 22.21 19.85
C ALA A 73 9.88 21.35 19.03
N ILE A 74 9.38 20.61 18.02
CA ILE A 74 10.21 19.81 17.11
C ILE A 74 11.19 20.70 16.34
N LEU A 75 10.71 21.80 15.75
CA LEU A 75 11.54 22.77 15.02
C LEU A 75 12.63 23.39 15.92
N LEU A 76 12.28 23.69 17.17
CA LEU A 76 13.25 24.20 18.14
C LEU A 76 14.34 23.15 18.44
N MET A 77 13.97 21.89 18.65
CA MET A 77 14.93 20.81 18.89
C MET A 77 15.82 20.52 17.68
N GLU A 78 15.29 20.58 16.46
CA GLU A 78 16.10 20.41 15.25
C GLU A 78 17.15 21.52 15.10
N LYS A 79 16.78 22.77 15.40
CA LYS A 79 17.71 23.90 15.42
C LYS A 79 18.85 23.66 16.43
N TYR A 80 18.51 23.28 17.66
CA TYR A 80 19.50 22.95 18.69
C TYR A 80 20.43 21.81 18.27
N LYS A 81 19.89 20.77 17.63
CA LYS A 81 20.69 19.65 17.13
C LYS A 81 21.70 20.13 16.07
N ASN A 82 21.26 20.94 15.11
CA ASN A 82 22.12 21.45 14.06
C ASN A 82 23.24 22.35 14.62
N ASP A 83 22.92 23.18 15.61
CA ASP A 83 23.89 24.05 16.30
C ASP A 83 24.94 23.24 17.09
N LEU A 84 24.62 22.02 17.54
CA LEU A 84 25.56 21.12 18.25
C LEU A 84 26.43 20.27 17.31
N THR A 85 25.97 20.06 16.08
CA THR A 85 26.68 19.27 15.06
C THR A 85 27.46 20.13 14.05
N GLY A 86 27.32 21.46 14.14
CA GLY A 86 28.01 22.46 13.32
C GLY A 86 29.31 22.97 13.94
#